data_AF-A0A089K5I0-F1
#
_entry.id   AF-A0A089K5I0-F1
#
_cell.length_a   1.000
_cell.length_b   1.000
_cell.length_c   1.000
_cell.angle_alpha   90.00
_cell.angle_beta   90.00
_cell.angle_gamma   90.00
#
_symmetry.space_group_name_H-M   'P 1'
#
loop_
_entity.id
_entity.type
_entity.pdbx_description
1 polymer ?
#
loop_
_entity_poly.entity_id
_entity_poly.type
_entity_poly.pdbx_seq_one_letter_code
_entity_poly.pdbx_strand_id
1 'polypeptide(L)'
;MNFENLKETNFILFNKTHEEALPRPRGRGPNGGKLESHHGLQGLWAKENLEQYGYKYNKAPTVTIETNKKLPHTEITNRQNERRDARVAEKLGKWSTTLQQELQNTLKDFKAAGFTRETIEKVMEQQYKMLEKLKVPFERIDLDEYF
;
A
#
# COMPACT_ATOMS: atom_id res chain seq x y z
N MET A 1 -11.52 -20.01 14.01
CA MET A 1 -10.75 -19.03 14.81
C MET A 1 -11.47 -17.71 14.68
N ASN A 2 -11.94 -17.13 15.78
CA ASN A 2 -12.52 -15.78 15.76
C ASN A 2 -11.37 -14.77 15.71
N PHE A 3 -11.24 -14.06 14.59
CA PHE A 3 -10.21 -13.05 14.36
C PHE A 3 -10.57 -11.68 14.96
N GLU A 4 -11.70 -11.56 15.65
CA GLU A 4 -12.28 -10.30 16.12
C GLU A 4 -11.47 -9.55 17.18
N ASN A 5 -10.34 -10.07 17.67
CA ASN A 5 -9.56 -9.44 18.73
C ASN A 5 -8.03 -9.57 18.59
N LEU A 6 -7.49 -9.68 17.36
CA LEU A 6 -6.04 -9.53 17.19
C LEU A 6 -5.66 -8.06 17.41
N LYS A 7 -5.08 -7.76 18.58
CA LYS A 7 -4.45 -6.48 18.85
C LYS A 7 -3.39 -6.22 17.77
N GLU A 8 -3.57 -5.16 17.00
CA GLU A 8 -2.61 -4.71 16.00
C GLU A 8 -1.23 -4.54 16.65
N THR A 9 -0.25 -5.33 16.20
CA THR A 9 1.14 -5.29 16.69
C THR A 9 2.06 -4.50 15.77
N ASN A 10 1.65 -4.30 14.52
CA ASN A 10 2.42 -3.57 13.53
C ASN A 10 2.21 -2.05 13.69
N PHE A 11 3.32 -1.30 13.69
CA PHE A 11 3.25 0.16 13.67
C PHE A 11 2.79 0.66 12.30
N ILE A 12 1.86 1.62 12.30
CA ILE A 12 1.43 2.34 11.12
C ILE A 12 1.12 3.81 11.44
N LEU A 13 1.57 4.72 10.58
CA LEU A 13 1.22 6.13 10.63
C LEU A 13 0.73 6.59 9.25
N PHE A 14 -0.41 7.25 9.18
CA PHE A 14 -1.01 7.69 7.93
C PHE A 14 -0.51 9.08 7.53
N ASN A 15 0.10 9.19 6.36
CA ASN A 15 0.64 10.44 5.82
C ASN A 15 -0.25 11.02 4.73
N LYS A 16 -0.37 12.35 4.69
CA LYS A 16 -1.06 13.05 3.61
C LYS A 16 -0.30 12.97 2.29
N THR A 17 1.03 13.03 2.34
CA THR A 17 1.92 12.96 1.17
C THR A 17 3.16 12.12 1.47
N HIS A 18 3.82 11.59 0.45
CA HIS A 18 5.09 10.87 0.58
C HIS A 18 6.23 11.80 1.02
N GLU A 19 6.31 12.99 0.43
CA GLU A 19 7.36 13.95 0.76
C GLU A 19 7.26 14.41 2.23
N GLU A 20 6.05 14.61 2.78
CA GLU A 20 5.78 15.03 4.17
C GLU A 20 5.65 13.87 5.16
N ALA A 21 6.03 12.66 4.77
CA ALA A 21 5.86 11.50 5.61
C ALA A 21 6.57 11.66 6.97
N LEU A 22 5.85 11.31 8.04
CA LEU A 22 6.29 11.35 9.42
C LEU A 22 6.67 9.93 9.89
N PRO A 23 7.51 9.80 10.95
CA PRO A 23 8.17 10.87 11.69
C PRO A 23 9.38 11.44 10.93
N ARG A 24 9.80 12.65 11.33
CA ARG A 24 10.99 13.33 10.84
C ARG A 24 11.90 13.70 12.04
N PRO A 25 13.11 13.14 12.17
CA PRO A 25 13.71 12.11 11.31
C PRO A 25 12.97 10.77 11.39
N ARG A 26 13.11 9.95 10.35
CA ARG A 26 12.58 8.58 10.31
C ARG A 26 13.37 7.72 11.32
N GLY A 27 12.77 7.51 12.49
CA GLY A 27 13.38 6.77 13.60
C GLY A 27 13.20 5.26 13.49
N ARG A 28 13.13 4.59 14.64
CA ARG A 28 12.74 3.17 14.74
C ARG A 28 11.34 3.03 15.28
N GLY A 29 10.63 2.01 14.82
CA GLY A 29 9.34 1.63 15.35
C GLY A 29 9.46 0.71 16.58
N PRO A 30 8.32 0.37 17.20
CA PRO A 30 8.26 -0.44 18.41
C PRO A 30 8.77 -1.88 18.21
N ASN A 31 8.75 -2.42 16.99
CA ASN A 31 9.29 -3.74 16.68
C ASN A 31 10.79 -3.68 16.32
N GLY A 32 11.45 -2.54 16.55
CA GLY A 32 12.88 -2.34 16.31
C GLY A 32 13.25 -2.10 14.85
N GLY A 33 12.27 -2.09 13.94
CA GLY A 33 12.45 -1.79 12.52
C GLY A 33 12.73 -0.32 12.27
N LYS A 34 13.38 0.01 11.15
CA LYS A 34 13.45 1.41 10.71
C LYS A 34 12.09 1.82 10.16
N LEU A 35 11.69 3.08 10.35
CA LEU A 35 10.44 3.59 9.81
C LEU A 35 10.61 4.07 8.38
N GLU A 36 9.80 3.57 7.45
CA GLU A 36 9.81 3.98 6.05
C GLU A 36 8.40 4.24 5.53
N SER A 37 8.26 5.25 4.68
CA SER A 37 6.99 5.58 4.04
C SER A 37 6.74 4.70 2.82
N HIS A 38 5.57 4.10 2.76
CA HIS A 38 5.13 3.13 1.77
C HIS A 38 3.87 3.61 1.03
N HIS A 39 3.83 3.46 -0.29
CA HIS A 39 2.64 3.73 -1.09
C HIS A 39 1.67 2.54 -1.06
N GLY A 40 0.36 2.80 -0.93
CA GLY A 40 -0.65 1.73 -0.96
C GLY A 40 -0.67 1.02 -2.31
N LEU A 41 -1.05 1.73 -3.37
CA LEU A 41 -0.78 1.28 -4.75
C LEU A 41 0.73 1.22 -4.99
N GLN A 42 1.22 0.25 -5.77
CA GLN A 42 2.65 0.18 -6.08
C GLN A 42 3.09 1.49 -6.76
N GLY A 43 3.96 2.25 -6.10
CA GLY A 43 4.18 3.65 -6.46
C GLY A 43 4.67 3.87 -7.90
N LEU A 44 5.46 2.94 -8.44
CA LEU A 44 5.90 2.99 -9.84
C LEU A 44 4.79 2.60 -10.83
N TRP A 45 3.92 1.65 -10.48
CA TRP A 45 2.74 1.35 -11.28
C TRP A 45 1.82 2.58 -11.35
N ALA A 46 1.58 3.23 -10.20
CA ALA A 46 0.75 4.43 -10.12
C ALA A 46 1.38 5.58 -10.90
N LYS A 47 2.70 5.75 -10.83
CA LYS A 47 3.42 6.73 -11.65
C LYS A 47 3.19 6.49 -13.15
N GLU A 48 3.38 5.26 -13.62
CA GLU A 48 3.24 4.95 -15.05
C GLU A 48 1.80 5.14 -15.54
N ASN A 49 0.82 4.63 -14.80
CA ASN A 49 -0.55 4.52 -15.30
C ASN A 49 -1.42 5.75 -14.97
N LEU A 50 -1.09 6.48 -13.90
CA LEU A 50 -1.91 7.58 -13.40
C LEU A 50 -1.33 8.97 -13.71
N GLU A 51 -0.12 9.07 -14.28
CA GLU A 51 0.51 10.37 -14.61
C GLU A 51 -0.36 11.22 -15.53
N GLN A 52 -1.03 10.61 -16.52
CA GLN A 52 -1.96 11.29 -17.42
C GLN A 52 -3.15 11.95 -16.71
N TYR A 53 -3.50 11.49 -15.50
CA TYR A 53 -4.56 12.07 -14.65
C TYR A 53 -4.02 13.10 -13.65
N GLY A 54 -2.73 13.45 -13.74
CA GLY A 54 -2.07 14.41 -12.84
C GLY A 54 -1.51 13.79 -11.56
N TYR A 55 -1.35 12.46 -11.50
CA TYR A 55 -0.69 11.81 -10.36
C TYR A 55 0.73 12.34 -10.18
N LYS A 56 1.09 12.68 -8.93
CA LYS A 56 2.43 13.11 -8.54
C LYS A 56 2.93 12.22 -7.43
N TYR A 57 3.97 11.42 -7.72
CA TYR A 57 4.54 10.44 -6.79
C TYR A 57 4.78 11.01 -5.38
N ASN A 58 5.46 12.16 -5.27
CA ASN A 58 5.78 12.78 -3.99
C ASN A 58 4.57 13.35 -3.23
N LYS A 59 3.47 13.65 -3.93
CA LYS A 59 2.24 14.21 -3.35
C LYS A 59 1.19 13.16 -3.05
N ALA A 60 1.40 11.90 -3.45
CA ALA A 60 0.49 10.80 -3.17
C ALA A 60 0.50 10.44 -1.67
N PRO A 61 -0.65 10.03 -1.10
CA PRO A 61 -0.70 9.58 0.28
C PRO A 61 0.15 8.32 0.47
N THR A 62 0.69 8.17 1.67
CA THR A 62 1.49 7.00 2.07
C THR A 62 1.17 6.63 3.51
N VAL A 63 1.66 5.47 3.92
CA VAL A 63 1.72 5.10 5.32
C VAL A 63 3.18 4.90 5.73
N THR A 64 3.55 5.27 6.94
CA THR A 64 4.86 4.93 7.50
C THR A 64 4.73 3.65 8.31
N ILE A 65 5.50 2.64 7.93
CA ILE A 65 5.50 1.30 8.50
C ILE A 65 6.95 0.84 8.71
N GLU A 66 7.13 -0.21 9.52
CA GLU A 66 8.48 -0.70 9.84
C GLU A 66 9.07 -1.56 8.71
N THR A 67 10.36 -1.34 8.42
CA THR A 67 11.17 -2.12 7.48
C THR A 67 12.22 -2.95 8.22
N ASN A 68 12.45 -4.16 7.70
CA ASN A 68 13.46 -5.19 8.01
C ASN A 68 12.87 -6.57 7.70
N LYS A 69 13.67 -7.64 7.79
CA LYS A 69 13.21 -9.02 7.57
C LYS A 69 11.95 -9.32 8.41
N LYS A 70 10.87 -9.78 7.74
CA LYS A 70 9.55 -10.07 8.32
C LYS A 70 8.77 -8.87 8.86
N LEU A 71 9.19 -7.63 8.60
CA LEU A 71 8.41 -6.44 8.96
C LEU A 71 7.60 -5.92 7.77
N PRO A 72 6.48 -5.21 8.03
CA PRO A 72 5.47 -4.93 7.01
C PRO A 72 5.99 -4.26 5.73
N HIS A 73 6.88 -3.27 5.85
CA HIS A 73 7.41 -2.58 4.67
C HIS A 73 8.12 -3.54 3.72
N THR A 74 8.99 -4.40 4.27
CA THR A 74 9.75 -5.37 3.48
C THR A 74 8.84 -6.43 2.88
N GLU A 75 7.88 -6.95 3.66
CA GLU A 75 6.91 -7.94 3.19
C GLU A 75 6.09 -7.42 2.00
N ILE A 76 5.52 -6.22 2.12
CA ILE A 76 4.69 -5.62 1.07
C ILE A 76 5.56 -5.31 -0.17
N THR A 77 6.74 -4.73 0.01
CA THR A 77 7.67 -4.46 -1.10
C THR A 77 8.04 -5.75 -1.86
N ASN A 78 8.30 -6.85 -1.14
CA ASN A 78 8.63 -8.12 -1.77
C ASN A 78 7.45 -8.63 -2.61
N ARG A 79 6.23 -8.62 -2.09
CA ARG A 79 5.02 -9.06 -2.81
C ARG A 79 4.75 -8.22 -4.07
N GLN A 80 4.92 -6.90 -3.98
CA GLN A 80 4.83 -6.01 -5.14
C GLN A 80 5.87 -6.33 -6.21
N ASN A 81 7.11 -6.60 -5.80
CA ASN A 81 8.19 -6.97 -6.72
C ASN A 81 7.99 -8.36 -7.33
N GLU A 82 7.57 -9.36 -6.54
CA GLU A 82 7.27 -10.71 -7.02
C GLU A 82 6.22 -10.69 -8.13
N ARG A 83 5.10 -9.98 -7.93
CA ARG A 83 4.06 -9.85 -8.96
C ARG A 83 4.56 -9.13 -10.21
N ARG A 84 5.38 -8.09 -10.05
CA ARG A 84 6.02 -7.39 -11.18
C ARG A 84 6.96 -8.30 -11.95
N ASP A 85 7.80 -9.04 -11.25
CA ASP A 85 8.84 -9.88 -11.84
C ASP A 85 8.23 -11.11 -12.53
N ALA A 86 7.16 -11.69 -11.97
CA ALA A 86 6.38 -12.73 -12.61
C ALA A 86 5.81 -12.26 -13.96
N ARG A 87 5.21 -11.05 -14.03
CA ARG A 87 4.72 -10.49 -15.30
C ARG A 87 5.83 -10.33 -16.33
N VAL A 88 6.99 -9.81 -15.91
CA VAL A 88 8.14 -9.62 -16.81
C VAL A 88 8.66 -10.97 -17.32
N ALA A 89 8.73 -11.99 -16.46
CA ALA A 89 9.12 -13.34 -16.85
C ALA A 89 8.16 -13.96 -17.88
N GLU A 90 6.87 -13.66 -17.77
CA GLU A 90 5.82 -14.05 -18.72
C GLU A 90 5.78 -13.17 -19.98
N LYS A 91 6.72 -12.22 -20.14
CA LYS A 91 6.76 -11.24 -21.24
C LYS A 91 5.52 -10.35 -21.33
N LEU A 92 4.80 -10.19 -20.22
CA LEU A 92 3.73 -9.21 -20.06
C LEU A 92 4.32 -7.83 -19.76
N GLY A 93 3.52 -6.78 -19.93
CA GLY A 93 3.93 -5.42 -19.57
C GLY A 93 4.22 -5.32 -18.06
N LYS A 94 5.37 -4.73 -17.71
CA LYS A 94 5.81 -4.56 -16.31
C LYS A 94 4.71 -3.96 -15.41
N TRP A 95 3.97 -3.00 -15.98
CA TRP A 95 2.92 -2.22 -15.32
C TRP A 95 1.53 -2.45 -15.92
N SER A 96 1.29 -3.58 -16.59
CA SER A 96 0.05 -3.82 -17.36
C SER A 96 -1.14 -4.32 -16.54
N THR A 97 -1.04 -4.36 -15.20
CA THR A 97 -2.20 -4.64 -14.35
C THR A 97 -3.19 -3.48 -14.39
N THR A 98 -4.47 -3.81 -14.22
CA THR A 98 -5.54 -2.80 -14.10
C THR A 98 -5.50 -2.14 -12.72
N LEU A 99 -6.12 -0.95 -12.61
CA LEU A 99 -6.29 -0.27 -11.32
C LEU A 99 -7.01 -1.15 -10.29
N GLN A 100 -8.04 -1.87 -10.70
CA GLN A 100 -8.80 -2.72 -9.79
C GLN A 100 -7.95 -3.88 -9.25
N GLN A 101 -7.09 -4.48 -10.08
CA GLN A 101 -6.13 -5.49 -9.63
C GLN A 101 -5.12 -4.90 -8.64
N GLU A 102 -4.64 -3.68 -8.86
CA GLU A 102 -3.70 -3.04 -7.92
C GLU A 102 -4.36 -2.68 -6.59
N LEU A 103 -5.62 -2.23 -6.58
CA LEU A 103 -6.39 -2.03 -5.35
C LEU A 103 -6.56 -3.34 -4.57
N GLN A 104 -6.89 -4.45 -5.25
CA GLN A 104 -6.99 -5.77 -4.63
C GLN A 104 -5.63 -6.25 -4.10
N ASN A 105 -4.54 -5.98 -4.82
CA ASN A 105 -3.19 -6.29 -4.40
C ASN A 105 -2.81 -5.52 -3.13
N THR A 106 -3.12 -4.21 -3.05
CA THR A 106 -2.89 -3.40 -1.84
C THR A 106 -3.58 -4.03 -0.62
N LEU A 107 -4.88 -4.37 -0.73
CA LEU A 107 -5.60 -5.03 0.35
C LEU A 107 -4.93 -6.36 0.77
N LYS A 108 -4.61 -7.22 -0.20
CA LYS A 108 -4.02 -8.54 0.05
C LYS A 108 -2.64 -8.43 0.71
N ASP A 109 -1.83 -7.47 0.27
CA ASP A 109 -0.49 -7.27 0.81
C ASP A 109 -0.52 -6.76 2.25
N PHE A 110 -1.37 -5.78 2.56
CA PHE A 110 -1.51 -5.30 3.93
C PHE A 110 -2.11 -6.37 4.84
N LYS A 111 -3.08 -7.16 4.35
CA LYS A 111 -3.60 -8.32 5.10
C LYS A 111 -2.50 -9.35 5.38
N ALA A 112 -1.69 -9.70 4.37
CA ALA A 112 -0.61 -10.64 4.52
C ALA A 112 0.52 -10.13 5.44
N ALA A 113 0.73 -8.81 5.49
CA ALA A 113 1.63 -8.17 6.44
C ALA A 113 1.10 -8.15 7.89
N GLY A 114 -0.14 -8.62 8.11
CA GLY A 114 -0.73 -8.78 9.44
C GLY A 114 -1.50 -7.58 9.95
N PHE A 115 -1.87 -6.63 9.09
CA PHE A 115 -2.72 -5.51 9.48
C PHE A 115 -4.19 -5.94 9.67
N THR A 116 -4.86 -5.31 10.62
CA THR A 116 -6.28 -5.51 10.91
C THR A 116 -7.18 -4.99 9.78
N ARG A 117 -8.43 -5.48 9.72
CA ARG A 117 -9.46 -5.01 8.77
C ARG A 117 -9.65 -3.49 8.85
N GLU A 118 -9.73 -2.93 10.06
CA GLU A 118 -9.90 -1.48 10.28
C GLU A 118 -8.72 -0.67 9.72
N THR A 119 -7.49 -1.13 9.94
CA THR A 119 -6.29 -0.47 9.38
C THR A 119 -6.30 -0.52 7.85
N ILE A 120 -6.65 -1.67 7.27
CA ILE A 120 -6.72 -1.86 5.82
C ILE A 120 -7.80 -0.98 5.21
N GLU A 121 -8.95 -0.85 5.84
CA GLU A 121 -10.02 0.05 5.41
C GLU A 121 -9.51 1.50 5.29
N LYS A 122 -8.74 1.98 6.28
CA LYS A 122 -8.12 3.32 6.23
C LYS A 122 -7.08 3.45 5.11
N VAL A 123 -6.29 2.40 4.84
CA VAL A 123 -5.32 2.37 3.74
C VAL A 123 -6.03 2.47 2.39
N MET A 124 -7.11 1.70 2.21
CA MET A 124 -7.93 1.72 1.00
C MET A 124 -8.61 3.06 0.81
N GLU A 125 -9.14 3.65 1.88
CA GLU A 125 -9.76 4.98 1.83
C GLU A 125 -8.78 6.08 1.41
N GLN A 126 -7.50 6.00 1.80
CA GLN A 126 -6.48 6.91 1.26
C GLN A 126 -6.32 6.77 -0.25
N GLN A 127 -6.40 5.55 -0.79
CA GLN A 127 -6.29 5.32 -2.23
C GLN A 127 -7.53 5.87 -2.96
N TYR A 128 -8.72 5.60 -2.44
CA TYR A 128 -9.97 6.09 -3.01
C TYR A 128 -10.02 7.61 -3.07
N LYS A 129 -9.70 8.30 -1.97
CA LYS A 129 -9.65 9.78 -1.95
C LYS A 129 -8.64 10.35 -2.94
N MET A 130 -7.50 9.68 -3.13
CA MET A 130 -6.53 10.08 -4.14
C MET A 130 -7.11 9.92 -5.55
N LEU A 131 -7.72 8.76 -5.86
CA LEU A 131 -8.29 8.47 -7.17
C LEU A 131 -9.48 9.39 -7.50
N GLU A 132 -10.35 9.68 -6.52
CA GLU A 132 -11.43 10.67 -6.62
C GLU A 132 -10.88 12.05 -6.99
N LYS A 133 -9.81 12.50 -6.33
CA LYS A 133 -9.15 13.79 -6.63
C LYS A 133 -8.55 13.82 -8.03
N LEU A 134 -8.02 12.69 -8.50
CA LEU A 134 -7.49 12.54 -9.86
C LEU A 134 -8.59 12.31 -10.91
N LYS A 135 -9.86 12.16 -10.48
CA LYS A 135 -11.01 11.83 -11.33
C LYS A 135 -10.80 10.54 -12.14
N VAL A 136 -10.09 9.58 -11.55
CA VAL A 136 -9.88 8.25 -12.13
C VAL A 136 -11.08 7.38 -11.74
N PRO A 137 -11.74 6.69 -12.67
CA PRO A 137 -12.82 5.76 -12.33
C PRO A 137 -12.25 4.51 -11.64
N PHE A 138 -12.89 4.08 -10.56
CA PHE A 138 -12.55 2.88 -9.80
C PHE A 138 -13.79 2.31 -9.11
N GLU A 139 -13.70 1.04 -8.68
CA GLU A 139 -14.71 0.42 -7.85
C GLU A 139 -14.14 0.21 -6.44
N ARG A 140 -14.89 0.64 -5.42
CA ARG A 140 -14.55 0.36 -4.02
C ARG A 140 -14.60 -1.16 -3.82
N ILE A 141 -13.63 -1.69 -3.09
CA ILE A 141 -13.57 -3.11 -2.75
C ILE A 141 -14.44 -3.33 -1.53
N ASP A 142 -15.33 -4.32 -1.60
CA ASP A 142 -16.00 -4.83 -0.41
C ASP A 142 -14.99 -5.62 0.43
N LEU A 143 -14.62 -5.10 1.59
CA LEU A 143 -13.65 -5.74 2.48
C LEU A 143 -14.21 -7.03 3.09
N ASP A 144 -15.53 -7.18 3.19
CA ASP A 144 -16.17 -8.35 3.81
C ASP A 144 -15.99 -9.62 2.96
N GLU A 145 -15.74 -9.47 1.65
CA GLU A 145 -15.34 -10.60 0.79
C GLU A 145 -13.94 -11.16 1.13
N TYR A 146 -13.16 -10.43 1.92
CA TYR A 146 -11.77 -10.73 2.20
C TYR A 146 -11.48 -11.04 3.67
N PHE A 147 -12.45 -10.99 4.60
CA PHE A 147 -12.23 -11.22 6.04
C PHE A 147 -13.22 -12.23 6.59
#